data_AF-A0A7V1TU52-F1
#
_entry.id   AF-A0A7V1TU52-F1
#
_cell.length_a   1.000
_cell.length_b   1.000
_cell.length_c   1.000
_cell.angle_alpha   90.00
_cell.angle_beta   90.00
_cell.angle_gamma   90.00
#
_symmetry.space_group_name_H-M   'P 1'
#
loop_
_entity.id
_entity.type
_entity.pdbx_description
1 polymer ?
#
loop_
_entity_poly.entity_id
_entity_poly.type
_entity_poly.pdbx_seq_one_letter_code
_entity_poly.pdbx_strand_id
1 'polypeptide(L)'
;MKTAIHIFLGIICLLIYAGCEGPEGPTGPKGKDGADGNANVVVTLRQVATWTLTNDGRFFIANVSVPAIDQNIITHGSVIIYYSIDNATWGLLPAIIASTPSGDVFVLDYVYIVGSVQLQAQNVEMNSASLPSSVIYLKIVTIASSYLGKNEINEISWNNNVTR
;
A
#
# COMPACT_ATOMS: atom_id res chain seq x y z
N MET A 1 -61.75 -31.88 -42.22
CA MET A 1 -61.09 -32.90 -41.36
C MET A 1 -59.57 -32.79 -41.31
N LYS A 2 -58.85 -32.41 -42.38
CA LYS A 2 -57.38 -32.30 -42.38
C LYS A 2 -56.82 -31.15 -41.51
N THR A 3 -57.53 -30.03 -41.39
CA THR A 3 -57.14 -28.87 -40.56
C THR A 3 -57.23 -29.12 -39.05
N ALA A 4 -58.15 -29.99 -38.60
CA ALA A 4 -58.30 -30.32 -37.17
C ALA A 4 -57.13 -31.17 -36.62
N ILE A 5 -56.56 -32.04 -37.45
CA ILE A 5 -55.41 -32.89 -37.09
C ILE A 5 -54.12 -32.07 -36.92
N HIS A 6 -53.92 -31.03 -37.74
CA HIS A 6 -52.72 -30.19 -37.67
C HIS A 6 -52.75 -29.25 -36.44
N ILE A 7 -53.93 -28.78 -36.04
CA ILE A 7 -54.10 -27.99 -34.81
C ILE A 7 -53.86 -28.86 -33.57
N PHE A 8 -54.36 -30.10 -33.56
CA PHE A 8 -54.18 -31.02 -32.44
C PHE A 8 -52.71 -31.46 -32.26
N LEU A 9 -51.98 -31.69 -33.37
CA LEU A 9 -50.56 -32.04 -33.34
C LEU A 9 -49.67 -30.85 -32.91
N GLY A 10 -50.03 -29.63 -33.29
CA GLY A 10 -49.32 -28.41 -32.86
C GLY A 10 -49.46 -28.12 -31.37
N ILE A 11 -50.64 -28.38 -30.78
CA ILE A 11 -50.89 -28.19 -29.35
C ILE A 11 -50.13 -29.23 -28.50
N ILE A 12 -50.01 -30.47 -28.98
CA ILE A 12 -49.22 -31.51 -28.30
C ILE A 12 -47.73 -31.16 -28.29
N CYS A 13 -47.16 -30.65 -29.38
CA CYS A 13 -45.75 -30.22 -29.40
C CYS A 13 -45.45 -29.05 -28.45
N LEU A 14 -46.39 -28.14 -28.22
CA LEU A 14 -46.20 -27.02 -27.28
C LEU A 14 -46.17 -27.47 -25.81
N LEU A 15 -46.93 -28.52 -25.47
CA LEU A 15 -47.01 -29.06 -24.12
C LEU A 15 -45.76 -29.86 -23.70
N ILE A 16 -45.00 -30.40 -24.67
CA ILE A 16 -43.79 -31.20 -24.39
C ILE A 16 -42.58 -30.29 -24.08
N TYR A 17 -42.55 -29.06 -24.62
CA TYR A 17 -41.45 -28.12 -24.39
C TYR A 17 -41.53 -27.39 -23.03
N ALA A 18 -42.74 -27.25 -22.47
CA ALA A 18 -42.96 -26.56 -21.19
C ALA A 18 -42.54 -27.38 -19.95
N GLY A 19 -42.12 -28.63 -20.11
CA GLY A 19 -41.75 -29.54 -19.02
C GLY A 19 -40.26 -29.82 -18.88
N CYS A 20 -39.38 -29.09 -19.60
CA CYS A 20 -37.94 -29.39 -19.65
C CYS A 20 -37.07 -28.47 -18.79
N GLU A 21 -37.66 -27.76 -17.82
CA GLU A 21 -36.87 -27.17 -16.73
C GLU A 21 -36.72 -28.24 -15.65
N GLY A 22 -35.60 -28.96 -15.69
CA GLY A 22 -35.21 -29.85 -14.60
C GLY A 22 -35.12 -29.06 -13.29
N PRO A 23 -35.28 -29.72 -12.13
CA PRO A 23 -35.17 -29.05 -10.85
C PRO A 23 -33.84 -28.30 -10.76
N GLU A 24 -33.88 -27.10 -10.19
CA GLU A 24 -32.68 -26.32 -9.91
C GLU A 24 -31.66 -27.21 -9.18
N GLY A 25 -30.43 -27.22 -9.68
CA GLY A 25 -29.36 -28.01 -9.08
C GLY A 25 -29.12 -27.58 -7.63
N PRO A 26 -28.61 -28.47 -6.76
CA PRO A 26 -28.32 -28.09 -5.39
C PRO A 26 -27.37 -26.89 -5.36
N THR A 27 -27.62 -25.93 -4.47
CA THR A 27 -26.70 -24.82 -4.23
C THR A 27 -25.29 -25.37 -3.98
N GLY A 28 -24.30 -24.86 -4.71
CA GLY A 28 -22.91 -25.26 -4.54
C GLY A 28 -22.43 -25.06 -3.09
N PRO A 29 -21.40 -25.80 -2.64
CA PRO A 29 -20.85 -25.62 -1.31
C PRO A 29 -20.37 -24.17 -1.14
N LYS A 30 -20.62 -23.60 0.05
CA LYS A 30 -20.05 -22.30 0.42
C LYS A 30 -18.53 -22.35 0.26
N GLY A 31 -17.95 -21.34 -0.37
CA GLY A 31 -16.49 -21.20 -0.43
C GLY A 31 -15.88 -21.21 0.97
N LYS A 32 -14.65 -21.70 1.11
CA LYS A 32 -13.90 -21.60 2.37
C LYS A 32 -13.66 -20.12 2.68
N ASP A 33 -13.74 -19.76 3.95
CA ASP A 33 -13.30 -18.44 4.38
C ASP A 33 -11.80 -18.29 4.04
N GLY A 34 -11.40 -17.07 3.63
CA GLY A 34 -9.99 -16.78 3.38
C GLY A 34 -9.15 -16.94 4.65
N ALA A 35 -7.85 -17.23 4.50
CA ALA A 35 -6.95 -17.21 5.66
C ALA A 35 -6.89 -15.79 6.25
N ASP A 36 -6.86 -15.69 7.58
CA ASP A 36 -6.67 -14.41 8.27
C ASP A 36 -5.37 -13.74 7.76
N GLY A 37 -5.48 -12.47 7.36
CA GLY A 37 -4.36 -11.69 6.85
C GLY A 37 -3.28 -11.48 7.92
N ASN A 38 -2.01 -11.57 7.53
CA ASN A 38 -0.89 -11.43 8.46
C ASN A 38 -0.75 -9.97 8.93
N ALA A 39 -0.80 -9.72 10.24
CA ALA A 39 -0.61 -8.39 10.84
C ALA A 39 0.87 -7.97 10.82
N ASN A 40 1.47 -7.93 9.63
CA ASN A 40 2.89 -7.73 9.36
C ASN A 40 3.38 -6.27 9.53
N VAL A 41 2.76 -5.51 10.43
CA VAL A 41 3.00 -4.08 10.60
C VAL A 41 3.64 -3.84 11.96
N VAL A 42 4.84 -3.26 11.97
CA VAL A 42 5.54 -2.85 13.19
C VAL A 42 5.69 -1.34 13.19
N VAL A 43 5.36 -0.69 14.31
CA VAL A 43 5.50 0.76 14.50
C VAL A 43 6.62 1.02 15.50
N THR A 44 7.62 1.78 15.08
CA THR A 44 8.75 2.23 15.92
C THR A 44 8.66 3.73 16.15
N LEU A 45 8.56 4.14 17.42
CA LEU A 45 8.57 5.56 17.82
C LEU A 45 10.00 6.03 18.09
N ARG A 46 10.36 7.21 17.57
CA ARG A 46 11.69 7.82 17.77
C ARG A 46 11.60 9.32 17.96
N GLN A 47 12.61 9.87 18.62
CA GLN A 47 12.83 11.30 18.73
C GLN A 47 14.24 11.60 18.20
N VAL A 48 14.34 12.61 17.36
CA VAL A 48 15.60 13.08 16.77
C VAL A 48 15.88 14.48 17.31
N ALA A 49 16.84 14.56 18.22
CA ALA A 49 17.29 15.81 18.84
C ALA A 49 18.76 16.13 18.51
N THR A 50 19.44 15.26 17.77
CA THR A 50 20.84 15.42 17.41
C THR A 50 20.98 15.33 15.90
N TRP A 51 21.54 16.39 15.32
CA TRP A 51 21.73 16.54 13.89
C TRP A 51 23.19 16.84 13.60
N THR A 52 23.69 16.31 12.50
CA THR A 52 25.04 16.57 12.00
C THR A 52 24.94 17.44 10.77
N LEU A 53 25.55 18.62 10.82
CA LEU A 53 25.70 19.49 9.65
C LEU A 53 26.69 18.84 8.68
N THR A 54 26.34 18.76 7.40
CA THR A 54 27.25 18.28 6.35
C THR A 54 28.42 19.23 6.14
N ASN A 55 29.54 18.71 5.64
CA ASN A 55 30.77 19.50 5.44
C ASN A 55 30.60 20.69 4.49
N ASP A 56 29.63 20.64 3.57
CA ASP A 56 29.28 21.73 2.67
C ASP A 56 28.35 22.79 3.31
N GLY A 57 27.89 22.54 4.55
CA GLY A 57 27.08 23.46 5.33
C GLY A 57 25.64 23.63 4.85
N ARG A 58 25.13 22.70 4.03
CA ARG A 58 23.81 22.82 3.37
C ARG A 58 22.73 21.94 3.96
N PHE A 59 23.10 20.78 4.51
CA PHE A 59 22.15 19.77 4.97
C PHE A 59 22.40 19.42 6.43
N PHE A 60 21.33 19.12 7.15
CA PHE A 60 21.41 18.41 8.42
C PHE A 60 21.03 16.95 8.19
N ILE A 61 21.84 16.05 8.74
CA ILE A 61 21.60 14.61 8.67
C ILE A 61 21.40 14.07 10.09
N ALA A 62 20.49 13.12 10.25
CA ALA A 62 20.35 12.34 11.46
C ALA A 62 20.16 10.85 11.14
N ASN A 63 20.92 9.98 11.80
CA ASN A 63 20.76 8.54 11.68
C ASN A 63 19.96 8.01 12.87
N VAL A 64 18.92 7.25 12.57
CA VAL A 64 17.98 6.69 13.54
C VAL A 64 18.05 5.17 13.47
N SER A 65 18.27 4.50 14.61
CA SER A 65 18.29 3.03 14.66
C SER A 65 16.87 2.46 14.67
N VAL A 66 16.60 1.58 13.71
CA VAL A 66 15.33 0.89 13.50
C VAL A 66 15.61 -0.58 13.17
N PRO A 67 15.87 -1.43 14.18
CA PRO A 67 16.20 -2.85 13.97
C PRO A 67 15.11 -3.66 13.25
N ALA A 68 13.87 -3.16 13.22
CA ALA A 68 12.76 -3.77 12.50
C ALA A 68 12.90 -3.70 10.97
N ILE A 69 13.77 -2.82 10.44
CA ILE A 69 14.11 -2.79 9.02
C ILE A 69 15.16 -3.87 8.78
N ASP A 70 14.71 -5.09 8.48
CA ASP A 70 15.59 -6.19 8.10
C ASP A 70 15.72 -6.31 6.57
N GLN A 71 16.49 -7.30 6.11
CA GLN A 71 16.68 -7.54 4.68
C GLN A 71 15.36 -7.85 3.96
N ASN A 72 14.39 -8.49 4.64
CA ASN A 72 13.10 -8.82 4.03
C ASN A 72 12.24 -7.57 3.83
N ILE A 73 12.29 -6.62 4.76
CA ILE A 73 11.67 -5.30 4.57
C ILE A 73 12.29 -4.58 3.36
N ILE A 74 13.61 -4.60 3.21
CA ILE A 74 14.29 -3.94 2.07
C ILE A 74 13.88 -4.54 0.73
N THR A 75 13.76 -5.87 0.64
CA THR A 75 13.54 -6.54 -0.65
C THR A 75 12.08 -6.70 -1.02
N HIS A 76 11.19 -6.81 -0.03
CA HIS A 76 9.78 -7.15 -0.26
C HIS A 76 8.81 -6.31 0.54
N GLY A 77 9.26 -5.62 1.57
CA GLY A 77 8.40 -4.80 2.43
C GLY A 77 8.31 -3.35 1.99
N SER A 78 7.81 -2.53 2.91
CA SER A 78 7.75 -1.08 2.78
C SER A 78 8.05 -0.42 4.12
N VAL A 79 8.62 0.78 4.06
CA VAL A 79 8.82 1.66 5.21
C VAL A 79 8.06 2.95 4.95
N ILE A 80 7.18 3.33 5.88
CA ILE A 80 6.43 4.58 5.86
C ILE A 80 6.82 5.37 7.10
N ILE A 81 7.19 6.63 6.95
CA ILE A 81 7.60 7.48 8.07
C ILE A 81 6.67 8.66 8.19
N TYR A 82 6.14 8.86 9.39
CA TYR A 82 5.46 10.08 9.78
C TYR A 82 6.38 10.90 10.67
N TYR A 83 6.28 12.22 10.56
CA TYR A 83 7.01 13.16 11.39
C TYR A 83 6.04 14.04 12.19
N SER A 84 6.55 14.63 13.25
CA SER A 84 5.90 15.67 14.02
C SER A 84 6.94 16.60 14.65
N ILE A 85 6.66 17.90 14.66
CA ILE A 85 7.53 18.92 15.30
C ILE A 85 7.02 19.34 16.69
N ASP A 86 5.79 18.96 17.04
CA ASP A 86 5.09 19.32 18.29
C ASP A 86 4.66 18.07 19.10
N ASN A 87 4.93 16.87 18.58
CA ASN A 87 4.44 15.58 19.08
C ASN A 87 2.91 15.45 19.16
N ALA A 88 2.16 16.31 18.48
CA ALA A 88 0.70 16.33 18.48
C ALA A 88 0.14 16.18 17.07
N THR A 89 0.71 16.92 16.11
CA THR A 89 0.31 16.94 14.71
C THR A 89 1.27 16.10 13.89
N TRP A 90 0.74 15.18 13.09
CA TRP A 90 1.55 14.22 12.33
C TRP A 90 1.41 14.44 10.82
N GLY A 91 2.54 14.55 10.12
CA GLY A 91 2.64 14.59 8.67
C GLY A 91 3.37 13.36 8.13
N LEU A 92 3.26 13.09 6.83
CA LEU A 92 3.97 12.00 6.14
C LEU A 92 5.30 12.53 5.59
N LEU A 93 6.36 11.72 5.60
CA LEU A 93 7.60 11.99 4.86
C LEU A 93 7.61 11.30 3.48
N PRO A 94 8.27 11.90 2.47
CA PRO A 94 8.96 13.20 2.50
C PRO A 94 7.98 14.39 2.57
N ALA A 95 8.42 15.51 3.13
CA ALA A 95 7.57 16.69 3.35
C ALA A 95 8.28 18.02 3.06
N ILE A 96 7.47 19.01 2.69
CA ILE A 96 7.85 20.42 2.68
C ILE A 96 7.17 21.09 3.88
N ILE A 97 7.94 21.71 4.77
CA ILE A 97 7.47 22.25 6.06
C ILE A 97 7.70 23.75 6.06
N ALA A 98 6.63 24.53 6.17
CA ALA A 98 6.73 25.96 6.42
C ALA A 98 6.89 26.22 7.92
N SER A 99 7.95 26.92 8.31
CA SER A 99 8.12 27.44 9.67
C SER A 99 7.41 28.78 9.80
N THR A 100 6.52 28.87 10.78
CA THR A 100 5.97 30.13 11.25
C THR A 100 6.56 30.44 12.63
N PRO A 101 7.00 31.68 12.91
CA PRO A 101 6.83 32.90 12.11
C PRO A 101 8.00 33.27 11.18
N SER A 102 9.10 32.50 11.13
CA SER A 102 10.29 32.89 10.36
C SER A 102 10.07 32.97 8.85
N GLY A 103 9.05 32.29 8.32
CA GLY A 103 8.75 32.24 6.89
C GLY A 103 9.65 31.28 6.11
N ASP A 104 10.59 30.62 6.79
CA ASP A 104 11.47 29.61 6.20
C ASP A 104 10.67 28.40 5.75
N VAL A 105 11.09 27.78 4.65
CA VAL A 105 10.51 26.54 4.14
C VAL A 105 11.60 25.48 4.10
N PHE A 106 11.29 24.29 4.62
CA PHE A 106 12.22 23.19 4.77
C PHE A 106 11.78 21.99 3.95
N VAL A 107 12.75 21.26 3.40
CA VAL A 107 12.55 19.89 2.91
C VAL A 107 13.03 18.95 4.01
N LEU A 108 12.17 17.99 4.37
CA LEU A 108 12.53 16.86 5.22
C LEU A 108 12.29 15.57 4.43
N ASP A 109 13.37 14.83 4.18
CA ASP A 109 13.36 13.58 3.44
C ASP A 109 14.02 12.46 4.26
N TYR A 110 13.98 11.25 3.70
CA TYR A 110 14.62 10.11 4.32
C TYR A 110 15.07 9.07 3.28
N VAL A 111 16.09 8.32 3.66
CA VAL A 111 16.46 7.05 3.06
C VAL A 111 16.57 6.00 4.16
N TYR A 112 16.47 4.72 3.82
CA TYR A 112 16.59 3.65 4.79
C TYR A 112 17.42 2.48 4.26
N ILE A 113 18.13 1.86 5.19
CA ILE A 113 18.94 0.65 5.02
C ILE A 113 18.61 -0.32 6.15
N VAL A 114 19.17 -1.53 6.09
CA VAL A 114 19.01 -2.51 7.17
C VAL A 114 19.39 -1.88 8.51
N GLY A 115 18.46 -1.92 9.46
CA GLY A 115 18.63 -1.44 10.83
C GLY A 115 18.59 0.08 11.01
N SER A 116 18.45 0.89 9.95
CA SER A 116 18.53 2.35 10.09
C SER A 116 17.73 3.16 9.06
N VAL A 117 17.22 4.29 9.53
CA VAL A 117 16.70 5.39 8.70
C VAL A 117 17.67 6.56 8.84
N GLN A 118 18.06 7.14 7.71
CA GLN A 118 18.75 8.43 7.68
C GLN A 118 17.73 9.50 7.26
N LEU A 119 17.54 10.50 8.11
CA LEU A 119 16.82 11.72 7.78
C LEU A 119 17.77 12.75 7.22
N GLN A 120 17.29 13.55 6.28
CA GLN A 120 17.97 14.75 5.83
C GLN A 120 17.00 15.93 5.82
N ALA A 121 17.48 17.06 6.33
CA ALA A 121 16.74 18.31 6.42
C ALA A 121 17.55 19.45 5.79
N GLN A 122 16.87 20.31 5.04
CA GLN A 122 17.48 21.51 4.45
C GLN A 122 16.44 22.62 4.29
N ASN A 123 16.90 23.87 4.27
CA ASN A 123 16.08 24.99 3.80
C ASN A 123 15.95 24.91 2.26
N VAL A 124 14.77 25.19 1.70
CA VAL A 124 14.52 25.14 0.25
C VAL A 124 15.38 26.12 -0.54
N GLU A 125 15.84 27.20 0.09
CA GLU A 125 16.69 28.22 -0.53
C GLU A 125 18.15 27.78 -0.62
N MET A 126 18.54 26.72 0.09
CA MET A 126 19.90 26.15 0.11
C MET A 126 21.02 27.16 0.45
N ASN A 127 20.65 28.29 1.06
CA ASN A 127 21.56 29.40 1.36
C ASN A 127 22.16 29.34 2.78
N SER A 128 21.50 28.59 3.68
CA SER A 128 21.94 28.38 5.06
C SER A 128 21.34 27.09 5.61
N ALA A 129 22.11 26.38 6.44
CA ALA A 129 21.58 25.23 7.16
C ALA A 129 20.78 25.69 8.38
N SER A 130 19.48 25.45 8.34
CA SER A 130 18.56 25.62 9.46
C SER A 130 17.65 24.40 9.56
N LEU A 131 17.04 24.21 10.74
CA LEU A 131 16.10 23.11 11.01
C LEU A 131 14.71 23.67 11.30
N PRO A 132 13.64 22.95 10.92
CA PRO A 132 12.26 23.35 11.26
C PRO A 132 11.97 23.27 12.76
N SER A 133 12.71 22.44 13.50
CA SER A 133 12.64 22.30 14.96
C SER A 133 13.94 21.69 15.48
N SER A 134 14.30 21.99 16.73
CA SER A 134 15.42 21.32 17.43
C SER A 134 15.13 19.85 17.72
N VAL A 135 13.85 19.46 17.74
CA VAL A 135 13.40 18.10 17.98
C VAL A 135 12.35 17.69 16.95
N ILE A 136 12.54 16.54 16.31
CA ILE A 136 11.56 15.92 15.41
C ILE A 136 11.18 14.54 15.96
N TYR A 137 9.88 14.28 16.08
CA TYR A 137 9.32 12.99 16.49
C TYR A 137 8.95 12.17 15.26
N LEU A 138 9.21 10.87 15.29
CA LEU A 138 8.96 9.96 14.18
C LEU A 138 8.07 8.79 14.61
N LYS A 139 7.14 8.43 13.73
CA LYS A 139 6.50 7.11 13.69
C LYS A 139 7.00 6.40 12.45
N ILE A 140 7.78 5.36 12.64
CA ILE A 140 8.38 4.58 11.55
C ILE A 140 7.60 3.28 11.46
N VAL A 141 6.85 3.10 10.38
CA VAL A 141 6.00 1.95 10.13
C VAL A 141 6.70 1.05 9.14
N THR A 142 7.10 -0.15 9.58
CA THR A 142 7.65 -1.18 8.70
C THR A 142 6.57 -2.21 8.42
N ILE A 143 6.31 -2.43 7.13
CA ILE A 143 5.29 -3.37 6.67
C ILE A 143 6.02 -4.49 5.95
N ALA A 144 6.05 -5.68 6.56
CA ALA A 144 6.56 -6.85 5.87
C ALA A 144 5.53 -7.31 4.84
N SER A 145 5.98 -7.64 3.63
CA SER A 145 5.10 -8.30 2.68
C SER A 145 4.67 -9.66 3.24
N SER A 146 3.38 -9.95 3.15
CA SER A 146 2.89 -11.33 3.18
C SER A 146 3.40 -11.98 1.91
N TYR A 147 4.61 -12.54 1.96
CA TYR A 147 5.19 -13.27 0.85
C TYR A 147 4.16 -14.27 0.31
N LEU A 148 3.53 -13.97 -0.83
CA LEU A 148 2.82 -14.97 -1.61
C LEU A 148 3.94 -15.79 -2.23
N GLY A 149 4.34 -16.87 -1.57
CA GLY A 149 5.41 -17.74 -2.02
C GLY A 149 5.12 -18.23 -3.43
N LYS A 150 5.73 -17.59 -4.44
CA LYS A 150 6.04 -18.05 -5.81
C LYS A 150 5.00 -18.86 -6.62
N ASN A 151 3.75 -19.00 -6.16
CA ASN A 151 2.76 -19.88 -6.80
C ASN A 151 1.53 -19.18 -7.37
N GLU A 152 1.30 -17.87 -7.16
CA GLU A 152 0.09 -17.22 -7.67
C GLU A 152 0.27 -15.76 -8.09
N ILE A 153 1.38 -15.43 -8.75
CA ILE A 153 1.28 -14.42 -9.82
C ILE A 153 1.11 -15.25 -11.09
N ASN A 154 -0.12 -15.70 -11.33
CA ASN A 154 -0.52 -16.02 -12.69
C ASN A 154 -0.29 -14.73 -13.46
N GLU A 155 0.78 -14.69 -14.26
CA GLU A 155 0.94 -13.66 -15.27
C GLU A 155 -0.41 -13.53 -15.95
N ILE A 156 -1.03 -12.35 -15.84
CA ILE A 156 -2.18 -12.04 -16.68
C ILE A 156 -1.63 -12.14 -18.09
N SER A 157 -1.88 -13.27 -18.74
CA SER A 157 -1.54 -13.48 -20.14
C SER A 157 -2.32 -12.41 -20.89
N TRP A 158 -1.62 -11.40 -21.38
CA TRP A 158 -2.15 -10.35 -22.23
C TRP A 158 -2.51 -10.87 -23.64
N ASN A 159 -2.87 -12.14 -23.77
CA ASN A 159 -3.28 -12.75 -25.02
C ASN A 159 -4.77 -12.51 -25.25
N ASN A 160 -5.18 -11.24 -25.30
CA ASN A 160 -6.42 -10.84 -25.97
C ASN A 160 -6.20 -10.93 -27.48
N ASN A 161 -6.00 -12.15 -27.99
CA ASN A 161 -6.11 -12.41 -29.41
C ASN A 161 -7.60 -12.53 -29.73
N VAL A 162 -8.24 -11.37 -29.92
CA VAL A 162 -9.57 -11.30 -30.54
C VAL A 162 -9.37 -11.67 -32.01
N THR A 163 -9.60 -12.94 -32.33
CA THR A 163 -9.80 -13.37 -33.72
C THR A 163 -11.02 -12.64 -34.26
N ARG A 164 -10.78 -11.71 -35.18
CA ARG A 164 -11.78 -11.20 -36.12
C ARG A 164 -12.04 -12.22 -37.21
#